data_AF-K1SNF2-F1
#
_entry.id   AF-K1SNF2-F1
#
_cell.length_a   1.000
_cell.length_b   1.000
_cell.length_c   1.000
_cell.angle_alpha   90.00
_cell.angle_beta   90.00
_cell.angle_gamma   90.00
#
_symmetry.space_group_name_H-M   'P 1'
#
loop_
_entity.id
_entity.type
_entity.pdbx_description
1 polymer ?
#
loop_
_entity_poly.entity_id
_entity_poly.type
_entity_poly.pdbx_seq_one_letter_code
_entity_poly.pdbx_strand_id
1 'polypeptide(L)'
;SIVDPSTCWSSAAAAQPKTRSFVLPNILTANTNYVITDPKSEVLLATGGYLKEQGYDVRVLNLVNLEQSDGYNPFCYLRDEKDVLKLVNNLIQSTTPKGSHESDPFWTKAETALLQAIILMLFQEAPEYEQNFSMVMRVLEYAEVREEDEGHVSPLDLLFESIERRRPDSVAVRQYKVFKLAAGDICSK
;
A
#
# COMPACT_ATOMS: atom_id res chain seq x y z
N SER A 1 15.09 1.16 -8.96
CA SER A 1 15.37 1.14 -10.42
C SER A 1 14.67 -0.07 -11.02
N ILE A 2 13.52 0.12 -11.67
CA ILE A 2 12.76 -0.88 -12.46
C ILE A 2 12.17 -0.01 -13.60
N VAL A 3 12.33 -0.29 -14.89
CA VAL A 3 11.91 -1.49 -15.62
C VAL A 3 12.77 -1.65 -16.90
N ASP A 4 13.26 -2.86 -17.16
CA ASP A 4 13.70 -3.32 -18.49
C ASP A 4 12.51 -4.08 -19.14
N PRO A 5 12.22 -3.96 -20.45
CA PRO A 5 10.99 -4.47 -21.07
C PRO A 5 10.85 -6.00 -21.13
N SER A 6 11.76 -6.77 -20.53
CA SER A 6 11.83 -8.23 -20.59
C SER A 6 11.11 -8.95 -19.44
N THR A 7 10.38 -8.21 -18.57
CA THR A 7 9.71 -8.79 -17.39
C THR A 7 8.62 -9.79 -17.82
N CYS A 8 8.90 -11.09 -17.66
CA CYS A 8 7.95 -12.16 -17.96
C CYS A 8 7.07 -12.40 -16.73
N TRP A 9 5.78 -12.09 -16.84
CA TRP A 9 4.78 -12.33 -15.80
C TRP A 9 4.19 -13.73 -15.95
N SER A 10 4.47 -14.64 -15.01
CA SER A 10 3.80 -15.94 -14.92
C SER A 10 2.98 -16.03 -13.64
N SER A 11 1.69 -15.71 -13.70
CA SER A 11 0.73 -16.00 -12.62
C SER A 11 0.26 -17.45 -12.73
N ALA A 12 0.64 -18.29 -11.76
CA ALA A 12 0.19 -19.67 -11.69
C ALA A 12 -0.97 -19.82 -10.68
N ALA A 13 -2.21 -19.74 -11.16
CA ALA A 13 -3.37 -20.20 -10.39
C ALA A 13 -3.38 -21.74 -10.37
N ALA A 14 -3.56 -22.29 -9.17
CA ALA A 14 -3.42 -23.69 -8.79
C ALA A 14 -3.89 -24.73 -9.82
N ALA A 15 -2.94 -25.35 -10.53
CA ALA A 15 -3.06 -26.69 -11.08
C ALA A 15 -1.65 -27.29 -11.20
N GLN A 16 -1.35 -28.33 -10.40
CA GLN A 16 -0.06 -29.04 -10.36
C GLN A 16 0.61 -29.33 -11.73
N PRO A 17 -0.12 -29.60 -12.83
CA PRO A 17 0.52 -29.81 -14.13
C PRO A 17 1.16 -28.55 -14.70
N LYS A 18 0.58 -27.36 -14.47
CA LYS A 18 1.04 -26.11 -15.08
C LYS A 18 2.35 -25.63 -14.47
N THR A 19 2.52 -25.80 -13.15
CA THR A 19 3.76 -25.45 -12.47
C THR A 19 4.93 -26.25 -13.04
N ARG A 20 4.81 -27.58 -13.12
CA ARG A 20 5.88 -28.45 -13.60
C ARG A 20 6.11 -28.39 -15.11
N SER A 21 5.05 -28.25 -15.90
CA SER A 21 5.16 -28.30 -17.36
C SER A 21 5.46 -26.96 -18.02
N PHE A 22 5.19 -25.84 -17.35
CA PHE A 22 5.35 -24.51 -17.95
C PHE A 22 6.17 -23.55 -17.09
N VAL A 23 5.89 -23.47 -15.79
CA VAL A 23 6.54 -22.48 -14.91
C VAL A 23 7.99 -22.87 -14.63
N LEU A 24 8.25 -24.10 -14.17
CA LEU A 24 9.61 -24.54 -13.84
C LEU A 24 10.57 -24.49 -15.05
N PRO A 25 10.23 -25.02 -16.25
CA PRO A 25 11.13 -24.95 -17.40
C PRO A 25 11.50 -23.50 -17.78
N ASN A 26 10.54 -22.58 -17.72
CA ASN A 26 10.77 -21.17 -18.04
C ASN A 26 11.60 -20.42 -16.98
N ILE A 27 11.56 -20.86 -15.72
CA ILE A 27 12.42 -20.28 -14.68
C ILE A 27 13.84 -20.82 -14.82
N LEU A 28 13.97 -22.10 -15.14
CA LEU A 28 15.26 -22.77 -15.29
C LEU A 28 16.05 -22.30 -16.53
N THR A 29 15.45 -21.52 -17.44
CA THR A 29 16.22 -20.85 -18.50
C THR A 29 17.09 -19.71 -17.97
N ALA A 30 16.76 -19.15 -16.80
CA ALA A 30 17.53 -18.09 -16.12
C ALA A 30 17.98 -16.95 -17.05
N ASN A 31 17.08 -16.49 -17.93
CA ASN A 31 17.41 -15.56 -19.01
C ASN A 31 16.72 -14.19 -18.88
N THR A 32 15.88 -13.99 -17.86
CA THR A 32 15.18 -12.73 -17.60
C THR A 32 14.92 -12.54 -16.11
N ASN A 33 14.33 -11.40 -15.73
CA ASN A 33 13.82 -11.14 -14.40
C ASN A 33 12.45 -11.83 -14.20
N TYR A 34 12.26 -12.45 -13.04
CA TYR A 34 11.05 -13.21 -12.71
C TYR A 34 10.29 -12.56 -11.56
N VAL A 35 8.96 -12.47 -11.71
CA VAL A 35 8.02 -12.19 -10.62
C VAL A 35 7.05 -13.36 -10.56
N ILE A 36 7.06 -14.09 -9.44
CA ILE A 36 6.35 -15.36 -9.29
C ILE A 36 5.41 -15.26 -8.09
N THR A 37 4.13 -15.49 -8.32
CA THR A 37 3.14 -15.69 -7.26
C THR A 37 3.12 -17.17 -6.85
N ASP A 38 3.73 -17.51 -5.71
CA ASP A 38 3.88 -18.90 -5.26
C ASP A 38 3.15 -19.16 -3.93
N PRO A 39 1.81 -19.38 -3.96
CA PRO A 39 1.01 -19.55 -2.74
C PRO A 39 1.36 -20.80 -1.93
N LYS A 40 2.12 -21.76 -2.51
CA LYS A 40 2.50 -23.01 -1.86
C LYS A 40 4.00 -23.14 -1.60
N SER A 41 4.79 -22.12 -1.94
CA SER A 41 6.25 -22.16 -1.89
C SER A 41 6.89 -23.29 -2.71
N GLU A 42 6.15 -23.96 -3.60
CA GLU A 42 6.64 -25.11 -4.37
C GLU A 42 7.68 -24.69 -5.42
N VAL A 43 7.51 -23.51 -6.01
CA VAL A 43 8.40 -22.97 -7.04
C VAL A 43 9.67 -22.46 -6.39
N LEU A 44 9.55 -21.66 -5.33
CA LEU A 44 10.69 -21.13 -4.59
C LEU A 44 11.59 -22.25 -4.05
N LEU A 45 11.00 -23.30 -3.47
CA LEU A 45 11.74 -24.46 -2.97
C LEU A 45 12.42 -25.25 -4.10
N ALA A 46 11.81 -25.31 -5.29
CA ALA A 46 12.35 -26.06 -6.42
C ALA A 46 13.44 -25.31 -7.20
N THR A 47 13.36 -23.98 -7.33
CA THR A 47 14.23 -23.20 -8.22
C THR A 47 15.06 -22.13 -7.52
N GLY A 48 14.76 -21.78 -6.27
CA GLY A 48 15.41 -20.67 -5.56
C GLY A 48 16.93 -20.86 -5.39
N GLY A 49 17.38 -22.08 -5.08
CA GLY A 49 18.80 -22.42 -5.00
C GLY A 49 19.50 -22.25 -6.34
N TYR A 50 18.90 -22.79 -7.41
CA TYR A 50 19.42 -22.67 -8.77
C TYR A 50 19.54 -21.22 -9.23
N LEU A 51 18.52 -20.38 -8.99
CA LEU A 51 18.56 -18.97 -9.36
C LEU A 51 19.67 -18.22 -8.62
N LYS A 52 19.91 -18.51 -7.34
CA LYS A 52 21.04 -17.96 -6.58
C LYS A 52 22.39 -18.36 -7.19
N GLU A 53 22.53 -19.63 -7.61
CA GLU A 53 23.75 -20.10 -8.31
C GLU A 53 23.96 -19.40 -9.66
N GLN A 54 22.88 -19.02 -10.36
CA GLN A 54 22.94 -18.22 -11.58
C GLN A 54 23.17 -16.72 -11.31
N GLY A 55 23.35 -16.29 -10.05
CA GLY A 55 23.67 -14.92 -9.68
C GLY A 55 22.46 -13.99 -9.47
N TYR A 56 21.25 -14.52 -9.35
CA TYR A 56 20.06 -13.72 -9.06
C TYR A 56 20.00 -13.28 -7.59
N ASP A 57 19.58 -12.04 -7.35
CA ASP A 57 19.10 -11.61 -6.02
C ASP A 57 17.65 -12.09 -5.84
N VAL A 58 17.49 -13.20 -5.11
CA VAL A 58 16.17 -13.81 -4.86
C VAL A 58 15.57 -13.20 -3.59
N ARG A 59 14.52 -12.39 -3.77
CA ARG A 59 13.71 -11.78 -2.70
C ARG A 59 12.35 -12.45 -2.55
N VAL A 60 11.88 -12.59 -1.32
CA VAL A 60 10.64 -13.30 -0.96
C VAL A 60 9.75 -12.39 -0.14
N LEU A 61 8.53 -12.13 -0.63
CA LEU A 61 7.46 -11.51 0.14
C LEU A 61 6.56 -12.60 0.70
N ASN A 62 6.83 -13.04 1.93
CA ASN A 62 6.02 -14.02 2.64
C ASN A 62 4.96 -13.31 3.50
N LEU A 63 3.69 -13.48 3.16
CA LEU A 63 2.56 -12.86 3.87
C LEU A 63 2.02 -13.72 5.03
N VAL A 64 2.52 -14.94 5.20
CA VAL A 64 2.12 -15.86 6.29
C VAL A 64 3.13 -15.83 7.42
N ASN A 65 4.41 -15.96 7.09
CA ASN A 65 5.50 -15.84 8.06
C ASN A 65 6.36 -14.62 7.70
N LEU A 66 6.08 -13.51 8.39
CA LEU A 66 6.77 -12.24 8.16
C LEU A 66 8.27 -12.30 8.54
N GLU A 67 8.67 -13.16 9.47
CA GLU A 67 10.09 -13.33 9.84
C GLU A 67 10.93 -13.94 8.71
N GLN A 68 10.29 -14.64 7.79
CA GLN A 68 10.91 -15.25 6.61
C GLN A 68 10.67 -14.43 5.33
N SER A 69 10.32 -13.15 5.49
CA SER A 69 10.01 -12.23 4.41
C SER A 69 11.07 -11.13 4.34
N ASP A 70 11.44 -10.69 3.15
CA ASP A 70 12.25 -9.49 2.94
C ASP A 70 11.47 -8.20 3.30
N GLY A 71 10.16 -8.31 3.51
CA GLY A 71 9.27 -7.18 3.78
C GLY A 71 9.00 -6.33 2.55
N TYR A 72 8.04 -5.41 2.68
CA TYR A 72 7.70 -4.47 1.63
C TYR A 72 7.22 -3.16 2.23
N ASN A 73 7.93 -2.07 1.92
CA ASN A 73 7.52 -0.73 2.28
C ASN A 73 7.18 0.07 1.00
N PRO A 74 5.89 0.38 0.73
CA PRO A 74 5.50 1.09 -0.47
C PRO A 74 6.01 2.53 -0.52
N PHE A 75 6.36 3.15 0.62
CA PHE A 75 6.90 4.52 0.64
C PHE A 75 8.21 4.65 -0.14
N CYS A 76 9.05 3.61 -0.16
CA CYS A 76 10.29 3.57 -0.93
C CYS A 76 10.08 3.70 -2.46
N TYR A 77 8.84 3.55 -2.93
CA TYR A 77 8.48 3.59 -4.35
C TYR A 77 7.64 4.82 -4.72
N LEU A 78 7.27 5.65 -3.73
CA LEU A 78 6.55 6.89 -3.97
C LEU A 78 7.49 7.95 -4.54
N ARG A 79 7.11 8.57 -5.66
CA ARG A 79 7.87 9.67 -6.29
C ARG A 79 7.11 10.98 -6.29
N ASP A 80 5.80 10.89 -6.45
CA ASP A 80 4.92 12.03 -6.52
C ASP A 80 3.54 11.71 -5.92
N GLU A 81 2.68 12.71 -5.90
CA GLU A 81 1.32 12.61 -5.36
C GLU A 81 0.43 11.62 -6.13
N LYS A 82 0.74 11.36 -7.41
CA LYS A 82 -0.03 10.42 -8.23
C LYS A 82 0.26 8.98 -7.82
N ASP A 83 1.48 8.69 -7.39
CA ASP A 83 1.82 7.38 -6.86
C ASP A 83 1.11 7.11 -5.52
N VAL A 84 0.93 8.15 -4.69
CA VAL A 84 0.11 8.03 -3.47
C VAL A 84 -1.36 7.74 -3.81
N LEU A 85 -1.92 8.45 -4.79
CA LEU A 85 -3.29 8.18 -5.26
C LEU A 85 -3.45 6.73 -5.74
N LYS A 86 -2.50 6.21 -6.53
CA LYS A 86 -2.53 4.81 -6.97
C LYS A 86 -2.44 3.84 -5.79
N LEU A 87 -1.56 4.11 -4.83
CA LEU A 87 -1.39 3.28 -3.64
C LEU A 87 -2.70 3.20 -2.84
N VAL A 88 -3.33 4.34 -2.56
CA VAL A 88 -4.59 4.39 -1.80
C VAL A 88 -5.71 3.68 -2.55
N ASN A 89 -5.86 3.93 -3.85
CA ASN A 89 -6.89 3.26 -4.65
C ASN A 89 -6.69 1.74 -4.66
N ASN A 90 -5.45 1.27 -4.82
CA ASN A 90 -5.14 -0.16 -4.79
C ASN A 90 -5.44 -0.76 -3.41
N LEU A 91 -5.16 -0.03 -2.32
CA LEU A 91 -5.43 -0.48 -0.95
C LEU A 91 -6.93 -0.66 -0.72
N ILE A 92 -7.73 0.35 -1.02
CA ILE A 92 -9.20 0.33 -0.84
C ILE A 92 -9.83 -0.77 -1.69
N GLN A 93 -9.38 -0.91 -2.95
CA GLN A 93 -9.87 -1.99 -3.83
C GLN A 93 -9.51 -3.39 -3.31
N SER A 94 -8.37 -3.53 -2.63
CA SER A 94 -7.91 -4.82 -2.10
C SER A 94 -8.66 -5.22 -0.82
N THR A 95 -9.18 -4.26 -0.05
CA THR A 95 -9.93 -4.50 1.19
C THR A 95 -11.44 -4.56 0.99
N THR A 96 -11.95 -4.16 -0.18
CA THR A 96 -13.39 -4.23 -0.51
C THR A 96 -13.76 -5.62 -1.05
N PRO A 97 -14.63 -6.40 -0.37
CA PRO A 97 -15.02 -7.74 -0.82
C PRO A 97 -15.71 -7.76 -2.19
N LYS A 98 -15.41 -8.76 -3.02
CA LYS A 98 -16.10 -8.93 -4.31
C LYS A 98 -17.57 -9.28 -4.07
N GLY A 99 -18.48 -8.37 -4.43
CA GLY A 99 -19.92 -8.57 -4.32
C GLY A 99 -20.55 -8.01 -3.04
N SER A 100 -19.79 -7.32 -2.19
CA SER A 100 -20.41 -6.41 -1.22
C SER A 100 -21.08 -5.28 -2.01
N HIS A 101 -22.29 -4.87 -1.60
CA HIS A 101 -22.80 -3.55 -1.99
C HIS A 101 -21.67 -2.55 -1.70
N GLU A 102 -21.26 -1.77 -2.71
CA GLU A 102 -20.30 -0.69 -2.50
C GLU A 102 -20.73 0.04 -1.22
N SER A 103 -19.84 0.10 -0.23
CA SER A 103 -19.95 1.10 0.83
C SER A 103 -20.29 2.42 0.16
N ASP A 104 -21.30 3.12 0.68
CA ASP A 104 -21.83 4.36 0.09
C ASP A 104 -20.69 5.15 -0.57
N PRO A 105 -20.79 5.55 -1.85
CA PRO A 105 -19.75 6.30 -2.54
C PRO A 105 -19.24 7.50 -1.73
N PHE A 106 -20.06 8.01 -0.82
CA PHE A 106 -19.68 8.99 0.17
C PHE A 106 -18.60 8.51 1.15
N TRP A 107 -18.82 7.39 1.86
CA TRP A 107 -17.87 6.82 2.82
C TRP A 107 -16.54 6.47 2.15
N THR A 108 -16.63 5.87 0.96
CA THR A 108 -15.45 5.50 0.16
C THR A 108 -14.62 6.74 -0.21
N LYS A 109 -15.26 7.88 -0.53
CA LYS A 109 -14.56 9.15 -0.79
C LYS A 109 -13.92 9.73 0.47
N ALA A 110 -14.62 9.70 1.60
CA ALA A 110 -14.08 10.18 2.87
C ALA A 110 -12.85 9.37 3.30
N GLU A 111 -12.92 8.04 3.24
CA GLU A 111 -11.81 7.13 3.52
C GLU A 111 -10.62 7.37 2.59
N THR A 112 -10.90 7.50 1.28
CA THR A 112 -9.88 7.82 0.27
C THR A 112 -9.15 9.13 0.60
N ALA A 113 -9.90 10.18 0.94
CA ALA A 113 -9.33 11.49 1.26
C ALA A 113 -8.48 11.45 2.54
N LEU A 114 -8.94 10.75 3.59
CA LEU A 114 -8.20 10.62 4.84
C LEU A 114 -6.87 9.85 4.64
N LEU A 115 -6.92 8.69 3.98
CA LEU A 115 -5.74 7.88 3.72
C LEU A 115 -4.73 8.62 2.83
N GLN A 116 -5.19 9.34 1.81
CA GLN A 116 -4.31 10.18 0.99
C GLN A 116 -3.65 11.28 1.81
N ALA A 117 -4.42 11.96 2.66
CA ALA A 117 -3.89 13.04 3.49
C ALA A 117 -2.78 12.53 4.42
N ILE A 118 -2.99 11.39 5.09
CA ILE A 118 -2.02 10.82 6.03
C ILE A 118 -0.77 10.34 5.30
N ILE A 119 -0.92 9.59 4.20
CA ILE A 119 0.23 9.07 3.45
C ILE A 119 1.04 10.21 2.83
N LEU A 120 0.38 11.23 2.26
CA LEU A 120 1.07 12.43 1.75
C LEU A 120 1.79 13.18 2.86
N MET A 121 1.16 13.33 4.03
CA MET A 121 1.76 13.99 5.18
C MET A 121 3.03 13.26 5.63
N LEU A 122 2.98 11.94 5.79
CA LEU A 122 4.16 11.15 6.16
C LEU A 122 5.24 11.22 5.07
N PHE A 123 4.87 11.10 3.80
CA PHE A 123 5.81 11.16 2.69
C PHE A 123 6.53 12.52 2.58
N GLN A 124 5.87 13.63 2.95
CA GLN A 124 6.39 14.98 2.82
C GLN A 124 7.07 15.52 4.10
N GLU A 125 6.61 15.11 5.28
CA GLU A 125 7.04 15.69 6.56
C GLU A 125 7.81 14.72 7.45
N ALA A 126 7.56 13.42 7.37
CA ALA A 126 8.13 12.45 8.28
C ALA A 126 9.51 11.97 7.78
N PRO A 127 10.44 11.66 8.70
CA PRO A 127 11.71 11.05 8.33
C PRO A 127 11.51 9.65 7.75
N GLU A 128 12.42 9.18 6.88
CA GLU A 128 12.28 7.92 6.13
C GLU A 128 11.96 6.69 7.02
N TYR A 129 12.49 6.63 8.25
CA TYR A 129 12.23 5.51 9.16
C TYR A 129 10.79 5.48 9.72
N GLU A 130 10.05 6.60 9.64
CA GLU A 130 8.63 6.71 10.00
C GLU A 130 7.70 6.58 8.79
N GLN A 131 8.24 6.59 7.57
CA GLN A 131 7.47 6.45 6.34
C GLN A 131 7.10 4.98 6.09
N ASN A 132 6.18 4.46 6.90
CA ASN A 132 5.71 3.07 6.81
C ASN A 132 4.25 2.95 7.27
N PHE A 133 3.64 1.81 6.96
CA PHE A 133 2.22 1.58 7.27
C PHE A 133 1.92 1.45 8.77
N SER A 134 2.89 1.07 9.60
CA SER A 134 2.70 1.10 11.06
C SER A 134 2.48 2.54 11.54
N MET A 135 3.19 3.52 10.98
CA MET A 135 2.97 4.92 11.28
C MET A 135 1.63 5.42 10.71
N VAL A 136 1.24 4.99 9.50
CA VAL A 136 -0.09 5.32 8.94
C VAL A 136 -1.20 4.89 9.90
N MET A 137 -1.14 3.65 10.41
CA MET A 137 -2.13 3.14 11.37
C MET A 137 -2.12 3.93 12.69
N ARG A 138 -0.93 4.24 13.21
CA ARG A 138 -0.79 5.05 14.43
C ARG A 138 -1.37 6.47 14.26
N VAL A 139 -1.22 7.08 13.09
CA VAL A 139 -1.80 8.40 12.80
C VAL A 139 -3.32 8.31 12.65
N LEU A 140 -3.85 7.22 12.09
CA LEU A 140 -5.30 6.97 12.03
C LEU A 140 -5.92 6.89 13.44
N GLU A 141 -5.25 6.27 14.41
CA GLU A 141 -5.71 6.23 15.80
C GLU A 141 -5.87 7.64 16.40
N TYR A 142 -5.05 8.62 15.98
CA TYR A 142 -5.19 10.02 16.40
C TYR A 142 -6.39 10.74 15.76
N ALA A 143 -6.96 10.19 14.68
CA ALA A 143 -8.21 10.67 14.09
C ALA A 143 -9.45 10.22 14.88
N GLU A 144 -9.36 9.06 15.56
CA GLU A 144 -10.49 8.37 16.18
C GLU A 144 -10.78 8.81 17.62
N VAL A 145 -9.91 9.60 18.26
CA VAL A 145 -10.11 10.05 19.64
C VAL A 145 -11.38 10.92 19.73
N ARG A 146 -12.48 10.35 20.23
CA ARG A 146 -13.74 11.01 20.64
C ARG A 146 -13.90 10.84 22.17
N GLU A 147 -14.67 11.63 22.95
CA GLU A 147 -16.06 12.10 22.75
C GLU A 147 -16.42 13.38 23.56
N GLU A 148 -17.41 14.11 23.02
CA GLU A 148 -18.58 14.78 23.67
C GLU A 148 -18.84 16.27 23.35
N ASP A 149 -17.87 17.06 22.88
CA ASP A 149 -18.12 18.49 22.60
C ASP A 149 -18.18 18.82 21.10
N GLU A 150 -19.22 19.56 20.69
CA GLU A 150 -19.32 20.30 19.42
C GLU A 150 -18.18 21.35 19.36
N GLY A 151 -16.98 20.91 19.00
CA GLY A 151 -15.76 21.70 19.04
C GLY A 151 -14.48 20.89 19.27
N HIS A 152 -14.57 19.56 19.39
CA HIS A 152 -13.40 18.71 19.58
C HIS A 152 -12.39 18.86 18.44
N VAL A 153 -11.16 19.26 18.81
CA VAL A 153 -10.01 19.33 17.91
C VAL A 153 -9.13 18.11 18.20
N SER A 154 -9.05 17.18 17.25
CA SER A 154 -8.22 15.99 17.38
C SER A 154 -6.73 16.34 17.30
N PRO A 155 -5.81 15.51 17.83
CA PRO A 155 -4.39 15.68 17.59
C PRO A 155 -4.03 15.73 16.10
N LEU A 156 -4.80 15.01 15.27
CA LEU A 156 -4.65 15.03 13.81
C LEU A 156 -5.04 16.40 13.22
N ASP A 157 -6.10 17.03 13.73
CA ASP A 157 -6.50 18.38 13.30
C ASP A 157 -5.38 19.39 13.60
N LEU A 158 -4.83 19.37 14.81
CA LEU A 158 -3.71 20.25 15.21
C LEU A 158 -2.47 20.03 14.33
N LEU A 159 -2.19 18.78 13.96
CA LEU A 159 -1.09 18.44 13.06
C LEU A 159 -1.28 19.09 11.69
N PHE A 160 -2.45 18.91 11.06
CA PHE A 160 -2.72 19.47 9.74
C PHE A 160 -2.81 21.00 9.76
N GLU A 161 -3.32 21.62 10.82
CA GLU A 161 -3.25 23.07 11.00
C GLU A 161 -1.80 23.57 11.05
N SER A 162 -0.92 22.87 11.77
CA SER A 162 0.50 23.25 11.87
C SER A 162 1.21 23.15 10.51
N ILE A 163 0.83 22.18 9.69
CA ILE A 163 1.34 22.00 8.32
C ILE A 163 0.81 23.12 7.44
N GLU A 164 -0.49 23.43 7.52
CA GLU A 164 -1.12 24.49 6.74
C GLU A 164 -0.48 25.86 6.98
N ARG A 165 -0.19 26.20 8.25
CA ARG A 165 0.48 27.47 8.59
C ARG A 165 1.86 27.61 7.93
N ARG A 166 2.56 26.49 7.71
CA ARG A 166 3.89 26.47 7.07
C ARG A 166 3.80 26.34 5.55
N ARG A 167 2.85 25.54 5.05
CA ARG A 167 2.65 25.23 3.63
C ARG A 167 1.14 25.18 3.30
N PRO A 168 0.52 26.33 3.01
CA PRO A 168 -0.92 26.40 2.73
C PRO A 168 -1.32 25.66 1.44
N ASP A 169 -0.37 25.48 0.51
CA ASP A 169 -0.58 24.78 -0.75
C ASP A 169 -0.33 23.26 -0.69
N SER A 170 -0.10 22.69 0.50
CA SER A 170 0.11 21.25 0.66
C SER A 170 -1.11 20.45 0.21
N VAL A 171 -0.90 19.48 -0.68
CA VAL A 171 -1.96 18.57 -1.14
C VAL A 171 -2.46 17.68 -0.01
N ALA A 172 -1.60 17.33 0.96
CA ALA A 172 -2.01 16.60 2.16
C ALA A 172 -3.09 17.37 2.94
N VAL A 173 -2.87 18.69 3.16
CA VAL A 173 -3.83 19.57 3.84
C VAL A 173 -5.13 19.68 3.04
N ARG A 174 -5.05 19.82 1.71
CA ARG A 174 -6.25 19.89 0.85
C ARG A 174 -7.09 18.61 0.96
N GLN A 175 -6.46 17.43 0.91
CA GLN A 175 -7.17 16.15 1.07
C GLN A 175 -7.78 16.02 2.46
N TYR A 176 -7.09 16.46 3.51
CA TYR A 176 -7.64 16.44 4.86
C TYR A 176 -8.88 17.33 5.00
N LYS A 177 -8.89 18.52 4.37
CA LYS A 177 -10.07 19.39 4.34
C LYS A 177 -11.24 18.76 3.59
N VAL A 178 -10.99 18.07 2.48
CA VAL A 178 -12.04 17.30 1.77
C VAL A 178 -12.64 16.24 2.70
N PHE A 179 -11.80 15.52 3.47
CA PHE A 179 -12.26 14.58 4.47
C PHE A 179 -13.12 15.25 5.56
N LYS A 180 -12.68 16.38 6.14
CA LYS A 180 -13.45 17.09 7.19
C LYS A 180 -14.80 17.60 6.69
N LEU A 181 -14.87 18.08 5.45
CA LEU A 181 -16.13 18.48 4.83
C LEU A 181 -17.08 17.28 4.66
N ALA A 182 -16.56 16.14 4.20
CA ALA A 182 -17.35 14.91 4.12
C ALA A 182 -17.80 14.43 5.51
N ALA A 183 -16.94 14.49 6.53
CA ALA A 183 -17.30 14.10 7.89
C ALA A 183 -18.37 15.01 8.52
N GLY A 184 -18.29 16.33 8.28
CA GLY A 184 -19.25 17.31 8.81
C GLY A 184 -20.66 17.19 8.22
N ASP A 185 -20.76 16.85 6.93
CA ASP A 185 -22.04 16.57 6.26
C ASP A 185 -22.75 15.32 6.81
N ILE A 186 -22.00 14.38 7.41
CA ILE A 186 -22.54 13.17 8.05
C ILE A 186 -23.19 13.52 9.39
N CYS A 187 -22.52 14.31 10.23
CA CYS A 187 -23.03 14.65 11.56
C CYS A 187 -24.25 15.60 11.51
N SER A 188 -24.51 16.22 10.35
CA SER A 188 -25.64 17.14 10.15
C SER A 188 -26.92 16.46 9.61
N LYS A 189 -26.88 15.13 9.35
CA LYS A 189 -28.02 14.33 8.89
C LYS A 189 -28.46 13.34 9.96
#